data_AF-A0A849YX23-F1
#
_entry.id   AF-A0A849YX23-F1
#
_cell.length_a   1.000
_cell.length_b   1.000
_cell.length_c   1.000
_cell.angle_alpha   90.00
_cell.angle_beta   90.00
_cell.angle_gamma   90.00
#
_symmetry.space_group_name_H-M   'P 1'
#
loop_
_entity.id
_entity.type
_entity.pdbx_description
1 polymer ?
#
loop_
_entity_poly.entity_id
_entity_poly.type
_entity_poly.pdbx_seq_one_letter_code
_entity_poly.pdbx_strand_id
1 'polypeptide(L)'
;MRVLVESFLKRGHLGELETDTGVLHALAEGGAPPREAAKGAFMKLGRETAFFYAQGGAFVLRVGEDVAMIHANEVGSSELAGTKVVLEGDGLRRLSVVKNGETVLAHQYPNPVNPPMELDATLAEEEDFDLGLFAFNVLGSEKRRRFLLGKWGR
;
A
#
# COMPACT_ATOMS: atom_id res chain seq x y z
N MET A 1 -19.55 23.00 7.96
CA MET A 1 -18.32 22.75 8.75
C MET A 1 -17.18 22.38 7.79
N ARG A 2 -15.91 22.59 8.15
CA ARG A 2 -14.78 22.18 7.31
C ARG A 2 -13.93 21.14 8.02
N VAL A 3 -13.55 20.09 7.30
CA VAL A 3 -12.69 19.02 7.79
C VAL A 3 -11.48 18.88 6.90
N LEU A 4 -10.31 18.72 7.51
CA LEU A 4 -9.07 18.44 6.79
C LEU A 4 -9.11 16.98 6.32
N VAL A 5 -8.91 16.76 5.02
CA VAL A 5 -8.87 15.43 4.41
C VAL A 5 -7.55 15.24 3.67
N GLU A 6 -6.95 14.05 3.81
CA GLU A 6 -5.78 13.66 3.02
C GLU A 6 -6.23 12.80 1.84
N SER A 7 -5.67 13.07 0.66
CA SER A 7 -5.89 12.23 -0.50
C SER A 7 -5.39 10.82 -0.23
N PHE A 8 -6.29 9.84 -0.36
CA PHE A 8 -5.92 8.42 -0.28
C PHE A 8 -5.10 7.96 -1.50
N LEU A 9 -5.04 8.75 -2.58
CA LEU A 9 -4.31 8.42 -3.82
C LEU A 9 -2.91 9.04 -3.88
N LYS A 10 -2.64 10.06 -3.04
CA LYS A 10 -1.39 10.80 -3.03
C LYS A 10 -1.04 11.24 -1.61
N ARG A 11 0.01 10.64 -1.04
CA ARG A 11 0.54 11.03 0.27
C ARG A 11 0.89 12.51 0.31
N GLY A 12 0.52 13.19 1.40
CA GLY A 12 0.84 14.60 1.63
C GLY A 12 -0.01 15.61 0.86
N HIS A 13 -1.00 15.16 0.09
CA HIS A 13 -1.98 16.06 -0.54
C HIS A 13 -3.15 16.26 0.40
N LEU A 14 -3.19 17.41 1.06
CA LEU A 14 -4.27 17.80 1.96
C LEU A 14 -5.28 18.70 1.23
N GLY A 15 -6.55 18.56 1.58
CA GLY A 15 -7.63 19.44 1.17
C GLY A 15 -8.58 19.73 2.33
N GLU A 16 -9.39 20.77 2.18
CA GLU A 16 -10.51 21.05 3.07
C GLU A 16 -11.80 20.61 2.40
N LEU A 17 -12.51 19.66 3.01
CA LEU A 17 -13.85 19.27 2.59
C LEU A 17 -14.87 20.13 3.35
N GLU A 18 -15.68 20.88 2.62
CA GLU A 18 -16.85 21.54 3.16
C GLU A 18 -17.99 20.52 3.31
N THR A 19 -18.33 20.16 4.54
CA THR A 19 -19.23 19.02 4.83
C THR A 19 -20.67 19.25 4.38
N ASP A 20 -21.07 20.51 4.24
CA ASP A 20 -22.46 20.89 3.98
C ASP A 20 -22.75 20.92 2.47
N THR A 21 -21.71 21.13 1.66
CA THR A 21 -21.79 21.27 0.19
C THR A 21 -21.08 20.13 -0.55
N GLY A 22 -20.19 19.40 0.13
CA GLY A 22 -19.33 18.38 -0.47
C GLY A 22 -18.18 18.93 -1.32
N VAL A 23 -17.97 20.26 -1.32
CA VAL A 23 -16.92 20.89 -2.12
C VAL A 23 -15.56 20.64 -1.48
N LEU A 24 -14.62 20.14 -2.29
CA LEU A 24 -13.23 19.95 -1.88
C LEU A 24 -12.37 21.13 -2.35
N HIS A 25 -11.80 21.85 -1.40
CA HIS A 25 -10.81 22.89 -1.66
C HIS A 25 -9.41 22.31 -1.51
N ALA A 26 -8.59 22.37 -2.56
CA ALA A 26 -7.18 22.04 -2.44
C ALA A 26 -6.51 23.09 -1.54
N LEU A 27 -5.79 22.64 -0.51
CA LEU A 27 -4.91 23.56 0.20
C LEU A 27 -3.74 23.85 -0.73
N ALA A 28 -3.58 25.13 -1.11
CA ALA A 28 -2.42 25.57 -1.87
C ALA A 28 -1.15 25.07 -1.18
N GLU A 29 -0.19 24.55 -1.94
CA GLU A 29 1.09 24.00 -1.46
C GLU A 29 1.84 25.07 -0.65
N GLY A 30 1.50 25.18 0.62
CA GLY A 30 1.99 26.22 1.52
C GLY A 30 3.36 25.84 2.03
N GLY A 31 4.41 26.28 1.32
CA GLY A 31 5.77 26.52 1.83
C GLY A 31 6.59 25.32 2.31
N ALA A 32 5.99 24.15 2.52
CA ALA A 32 6.73 22.91 2.67
C ALA A 32 7.25 22.52 1.27
N PRO A 33 8.55 22.24 1.10
CA PRO A 33 9.03 21.70 -0.17
C PRO A 33 8.16 20.48 -0.51
N PRO A 34 7.73 20.31 -1.77
CA PRO A 34 6.94 19.15 -2.16
C PRO A 34 7.73 17.93 -1.72
N ARG A 35 7.23 17.23 -0.69
CA ARG A 35 7.77 15.92 -0.33
C ARG A 35 7.56 15.11 -1.60
N GLU A 36 8.65 14.71 -2.26
CA GLU A 36 8.58 13.96 -3.51
C GLU A 36 7.43 12.96 -3.42
N ALA A 37 6.44 13.13 -4.28
CA ALA A 37 5.25 12.30 -4.26
C ALA A 37 5.71 10.87 -4.53
N ALA A 38 5.85 10.07 -3.47
CA ALA A 38 6.28 8.69 -3.57
C ALA A 38 5.35 7.99 -4.58
N LYS A 39 5.91 7.38 -5.60
CA LYS A 39 5.12 6.59 -6.56
C LYS A 39 4.91 5.21 -5.94
N GLY A 40 3.66 4.76 -5.93
CA GLY A 40 3.29 3.51 -5.27
C GLY A 40 1.82 3.17 -5.48
N ALA A 41 1.38 2.12 -4.79
CA ALA A 41 -0.01 1.75 -4.65
C ALA A 41 -0.53 2.23 -3.28
N PHE A 42 -1.76 2.75 -3.29
CA PHE A 42 -2.36 3.44 -2.15
C PHE A 42 -3.81 3.01 -2.03
N MET A 43 -4.18 2.38 -0.91
CA MET A 43 -5.52 1.81 -0.73
C MET A 43 -5.90 1.79 0.76
N LYS A 44 -7.18 1.56 1.04
CA LYS A 44 -7.64 1.18 2.38
C LYS A 44 -7.47 -0.32 2.58
N LEU A 45 -6.91 -0.73 3.73
CA LEU A 45 -6.94 -2.11 4.22
C LEU A 45 -7.80 -2.16 5.48
N GLY A 46 -9.08 -2.43 5.30
CA GLY A 46 -10.09 -2.28 6.36
C GLY A 46 -10.29 -0.80 6.70
N ARG A 47 -10.03 -0.41 7.95
CA ARG A 47 -10.15 1.00 8.40
C ARG A 47 -8.87 1.81 8.15
N GLU A 48 -7.74 1.13 8.04
CA GLU A 48 -6.43 1.76 7.93
C GLU A 48 -6.10 2.16 6.50
N THR A 49 -5.38 3.27 6.36
CA THR A 49 -4.77 3.64 5.09
C THR A 49 -3.46 2.88 4.93
N ALA A 50 -3.28 2.26 3.77
CA ALA A 50 -2.13 1.45 3.46
C ALA A 50 -1.41 1.98 2.21
N PHE A 51 -0.08 1.93 2.26
CA PHE A 51 0.82 2.48 1.28
C PHE A 51 1.86 1.42 0.93
N PHE A 52 2.06 1.16 -0.36
CA PHE A 52 3.13 0.32 -0.85
C PHE A 52 3.90 1.05 -1.95
N TYR A 53 5.12 1.48 -1.67
CA TYR A 53 5.89 2.34 -2.57
C TYR A 53 7.38 1.99 -2.56
N ALA A 54 8.14 2.54 -3.50
CA ALA A 54 9.59 2.39 -3.52
C ALA A 54 10.29 3.63 -2.97
N GLN A 55 11.33 3.44 -2.16
CA GLN A 55 12.17 4.52 -1.63
C GLN A 55 13.59 4.00 -1.40
N GLY A 56 14.61 4.70 -1.91
CA GLY A 56 16.01 4.36 -1.66
C GLY A 56 16.40 2.93 -2.09
N GLY A 57 15.79 2.41 -3.15
CA GLY A 57 16.03 1.03 -3.63
C GLY A 57 15.35 -0.07 -2.81
N ALA A 58 14.56 0.28 -1.80
CA ALA A 58 13.73 -0.63 -1.02
C ALA A 58 12.25 -0.43 -1.33
N PHE A 59 11.44 -1.43 -1.01
CA PHE A 59 10.00 -1.27 -0.87
C PHE A 59 9.66 -0.84 0.55
N VAL A 60 8.69 0.06 0.68
CA VAL A 60 8.12 0.45 1.97
C VAL A 60 6.65 0.06 1.95
N LEU A 61 6.27 -0.80 2.89
CA LEU A 61 4.88 -1.14 3.19
C LEU A 61 4.50 -0.43 4.49
N ARG A 62 3.50 0.42 4.45
CA ARG A 62 2.95 1.10 5.61
C ARG A 62 1.47 0.80 5.75
N VAL A 63 1.01 0.49 6.95
CA VAL A 63 -0.41 0.33 7.26
C VAL A 63 -0.69 1.08 8.56
N GLY A 64 -1.46 2.17 8.49
CA GLY A 64 -1.66 3.06 9.63
C GLY A 64 -0.32 3.64 10.13
N GLU A 65 0.05 3.29 11.36
CA GLU A 65 1.32 3.69 12.00
C GLU A 65 2.46 2.69 11.75
N ASP A 66 2.15 1.44 11.40
CA ASP A 66 3.14 0.39 11.18
C ASP A 66 3.86 0.58 9.85
N VAL A 67 5.18 0.41 9.86
CA VAL A 67 6.04 0.57 8.69
C VAL A 67 7.05 -0.57 8.59
N ALA A 68 7.07 -1.24 7.45
CA ALA A 68 8.08 -2.23 7.10
C ALA A 68 8.88 -1.77 5.88
N MET A 69 10.21 -1.73 6.01
CA MET A 69 11.15 -1.48 4.92
C MET A 69 11.78 -2.79 4.46
N ILE A 70 11.61 -3.09 3.17
CA ILE A 70 11.83 -4.40 2.58
C ILE A 70 12.79 -4.24 1.40
N HIS A 71 14.06 -4.64 1.59
CA HIS A 71 15.03 -4.59 0.51
C HIS A 71 14.82 -5.77 -0.44
N ALA A 72 14.80 -5.52 -1.75
CA ALA A 72 14.43 -6.55 -2.72
C ALA A 72 15.39 -7.75 -2.79
N ASN A 73 16.62 -7.60 -2.29
CA ASN A 73 17.62 -8.65 -2.13
C ASN A 73 17.47 -9.45 -0.82
N GLU A 74 16.70 -8.95 0.15
CA GLU A 74 16.40 -9.66 1.41
C GLU A 74 15.17 -10.56 1.29
N VAL A 75 14.39 -10.40 0.22
CA VAL A 75 13.16 -11.17 -0.03
C VAL A 75 13.47 -12.46 -0.76
N GLY A 76 13.12 -13.58 -0.15
CA GLY A 76 13.28 -14.91 -0.72
C GLY A 76 12.24 -15.89 -0.19
N SER A 77 12.09 -17.01 -0.90
CA SER A 77 11.20 -18.11 -0.54
C SER A 77 11.87 -19.17 0.35
N SER A 78 13.18 -19.09 0.56
CA SER A 78 13.93 -20.01 1.42
C SER A 78 13.90 -19.55 2.87
N GLU A 79 14.08 -20.48 3.82
CA GLU A 79 14.22 -20.18 5.25
C GLU A 79 15.41 -19.27 5.58
N LEU A 80 16.33 -19.07 4.62
CA LEU A 80 17.49 -18.20 4.72
C LEU A 80 17.20 -16.75 4.28
N ALA A 81 16.01 -16.46 3.75
CA ALA A 81 15.63 -15.10 3.39
C ALA A 81 15.44 -14.25 4.65
N GLY A 82 16.13 -13.11 4.70
CA GLY A 82 16.05 -12.18 5.83
C GLY A 82 14.67 -11.52 5.97
N THR A 83 13.84 -11.48 4.93
CA THR A 83 12.48 -10.92 4.98
C THR A 83 11.46 -11.78 4.22
N LYS A 84 10.32 -12.04 4.86
CA LYS A 84 9.16 -12.75 4.29
C LYS A 84 7.89 -11.90 4.44
N VAL A 85 7.09 -11.85 3.39
CA VAL A 85 5.72 -11.31 3.46
C VAL A 85 4.75 -12.47 3.43
N VAL A 86 3.82 -12.46 4.38
CA VAL A 86 2.83 -13.50 4.59
C VAL A 86 1.45 -12.89 4.43
N LEU A 87 0.61 -13.54 3.63
CA LEU A 87 -0.80 -13.23 3.52
C LEU A 87 -1.59 -14.52 3.75
N GLU A 88 -2.43 -14.53 4.77
CA GLU A 88 -3.20 -15.71 5.19
C GLU A 88 -4.61 -15.33 5.67
N GLY A 89 -5.48 -16.33 5.78
CA GLY A 89 -6.85 -16.19 6.31
C GLY A 89 -7.93 -16.23 5.24
N ASP A 90 -8.98 -17.02 5.51
CA ASP A 90 -10.20 -17.09 4.71
C ASP A 90 -11.29 -16.26 5.41
N GLY A 91 -11.80 -15.23 4.74
CA GLY A 91 -12.72 -14.23 5.31
C GLY A 91 -12.04 -13.00 5.94
N LEU A 92 -11.26 -13.17 7.00
CA LEU A 92 -10.40 -12.10 7.57
C LEU A 92 -8.96 -12.33 7.11
N ARG A 93 -8.45 -11.44 6.27
CA ARG A 93 -7.06 -11.51 5.79
C ARG A 93 -6.12 -10.95 6.84
N ARG A 94 -4.95 -11.57 6.97
CA ARG A 94 -3.83 -11.10 7.77
C ARG A 94 -2.63 -10.90 6.87
N LEU A 95 -2.18 -9.66 6.74
CA LEU A 95 -0.92 -9.29 6.10
C LEU A 95 0.15 -9.14 7.18
N SER A 96 1.26 -9.86 7.04
CA SER A 96 2.40 -9.74 7.96
C SER A 96 3.72 -9.63 7.20
N VAL A 97 4.65 -8.85 7.75
CA VAL A 97 6.05 -8.82 7.32
C VAL A 97 6.90 -9.38 8.46
N VAL A 98 7.62 -10.45 8.18
CA VAL A 98 8.54 -11.10 9.10
C VAL A 98 9.96 -10.82 8.63
N LYS A 99 10.78 -10.18 9.48
CA LYS A 99 12.18 -9.88 9.21
C LYS A 99 13.05 -10.59 10.25
N ASN A 100 13.98 -11.43 9.80
CA ASN A 100 14.86 -12.22 10.65
C ASN A 100 14.12 -13.02 11.75
N GLY A 101 12.94 -13.55 11.41
CA GLY A 101 12.08 -14.30 12.35
C GLY A 101 11.17 -13.44 13.24
N GLU A 102 11.32 -12.11 13.23
CA GLU A 102 10.49 -11.18 13.99
C GLU A 102 9.39 -10.56 13.12
N THR A 103 8.17 -10.50 13.63
CA THR A 103 7.07 -9.82 12.92
C THR A 103 7.21 -8.31 13.13
N VAL A 104 7.56 -7.57 12.07
CA VAL A 104 7.75 -6.11 12.11
C VAL A 104 6.52 -5.34 11.62
N LEU A 105 5.57 -6.02 10.98
CA LEU A 105 4.27 -5.48 10.61
C LEU A 105 3.27 -6.62 10.63
N ALA A 106 2.10 -6.42 11.24
CA ALA A 106 0.99 -7.36 11.16
C ALA A 106 -0.33 -6.60 11.20
N HIS A 107 -1.14 -6.75 10.15
CA HIS A 107 -2.43 -6.11 10.05
C HIS A 107 -3.50 -7.10 9.65
N GLN A 108 -4.64 -7.07 10.33
CA GLN A 108 -5.82 -7.86 10.00
C GLN A 108 -6.89 -6.96 9.38
N TYR A 109 -7.49 -7.42 8.29
CA TYR A 109 -8.50 -6.67 7.57
C TYR A 109 -9.53 -7.60 6.92
N PRO A 110 -10.78 -7.14 6.72
CA PRO A 110 -11.77 -7.92 5.98
C PRO A 110 -11.27 -8.21 4.57
N ASN A 111 -11.49 -9.43 4.08
CA ASN A 111 -11.26 -9.76 2.67
C ASN A 111 -12.10 -8.79 1.80
N PRO A 112 -11.49 -8.00 0.91
CA PRO A 112 -12.24 -7.08 0.06
C PRO A 112 -13.27 -7.85 -0.76
N VAL A 113 -14.50 -7.33 -0.82
CA VAL A 113 -15.57 -7.94 -1.60
C VAL A 113 -15.29 -7.64 -3.06
N ASN A 114 -14.81 -8.65 -3.80
CA ASN A 114 -14.67 -8.56 -5.25
C ASN A 114 -16.07 -8.46 -5.86
N PRO A 115 -16.36 -7.45 -6.71
CA PRO A 115 -17.52 -7.55 -7.57
C PRO A 115 -17.38 -8.83 -8.41
N PRO A 116 -18.47 -9.59 -8.65
CA PRO A 116 -18.42 -10.73 -9.56
C PRO A 116 -17.76 -10.31 -10.87
N MET A 117 -16.77 -11.06 -11.36
CA MET A 117 -16.05 -10.73 -12.61
C MET A 117 -16.98 -10.52 -13.81
N GLU A 118 -18.19 -11.08 -13.77
CA GLU A 118 -19.22 -10.87 -14.79
C GLU A 118 -19.78 -9.44 -14.84
N LEU A 119 -19.63 -8.65 -13.76
CA LEU A 119 -20.11 -7.28 -13.63
C LEU A 119 -19.02 -6.22 -13.82
N ASP A 120 -17.75 -6.62 -13.80
CA ASP A 120 -16.62 -5.71 -14.03
C ASP A 120 -16.01 -6.00 -15.41
N ALA A 121 -16.47 -5.26 -16.42
CA ALA A 121 -15.92 -5.33 -17.78
C ALA A 121 -14.55 -4.65 -17.91
N THR A 122 -13.99 -4.12 -16.81
CA THR A 122 -12.61 -3.67 -16.77
C THR A 122 -11.73 -4.87 -16.40
N LEU A 123 -10.60 -5.04 -17.08
CA LEU A 123 -9.66 -6.16 -16.94
C LEU A 123 -8.94 -6.19 -15.55
N ALA A 124 -9.60 -5.72 -14.49
CA ALA A 124 -9.03 -5.56 -13.16
C ALA A 124 -8.72 -6.94 -12.54
N GLU A 125 -7.48 -7.12 -12.10
CA GLU A 125 -7.05 -8.33 -11.37
C GLU A 125 -7.50 -8.23 -9.90
N GLU A 126 -7.63 -9.35 -9.20
CA GLU A 126 -8.02 -9.34 -7.76
C GLU A 126 -7.07 -8.48 -6.90
N GLU A 127 -5.81 -8.36 -7.30
CA GLU A 127 -4.80 -7.53 -6.63
C GLU A 127 -5.03 -6.01 -6.79
N ASP A 128 -5.83 -5.58 -7.77
CA ASP A 128 -6.22 -4.17 -7.92
C ASP A 128 -7.18 -3.72 -6.81
N PHE A 129 -7.81 -4.67 -6.11
CA PHE A 129 -8.75 -4.43 -5.01
C PHE A 129 -8.17 -4.78 -3.63
N ASP A 130 -7.02 -5.46 -3.57
CA ASP A 130 -6.36 -5.84 -2.31
C ASP A 130 -4.86 -5.51 -2.33
N LEU A 131 -4.50 -4.43 -1.64
CA LEU A 131 -3.10 -4.01 -1.50
C LEU A 131 -2.22 -5.05 -0.80
N GLY A 132 -2.77 -5.80 0.17
CA GLY A 132 -2.02 -6.86 0.85
C GLY A 132 -1.69 -8.01 -0.09
N LEU A 133 -2.64 -8.40 -0.95
CA LEU A 133 -2.41 -9.38 -2.02
C LEU A 133 -1.41 -8.86 -3.05
N PHE A 134 -1.57 -7.61 -3.48
CA PHE A 134 -0.66 -6.97 -4.40
C PHE A 134 0.78 -6.92 -3.84
N ALA A 135 0.96 -6.46 -2.61
CA ALA A 135 2.26 -6.41 -1.96
C ALA A 135 2.87 -7.82 -1.81
N PHE A 136 2.06 -8.80 -1.41
CA PHE A 136 2.48 -10.20 -1.34
C PHE A 136 2.95 -10.74 -2.71
N ASN A 137 2.17 -10.53 -3.77
CA ASN A 137 2.49 -10.99 -5.12
C ASN A 137 3.72 -10.29 -5.71
N VAL A 138 3.84 -8.97 -5.50
CA VAL A 138 5.02 -8.19 -5.92
C VAL A 138 6.26 -8.72 -5.23
N LEU A 139 6.21 -8.87 -3.91
CA LEU A 139 7.37 -9.29 -3.13
C LEU A 139 7.70 -10.77 -3.34
N GLY A 140 6.72 -11.62 -3.68
CA GLY A 140 6.95 -13.01 -4.08
C GLY A 140 7.60 -13.18 -5.46
N SER A 141 7.56 -12.16 -6.34
CA SER A 141 8.04 -12.27 -7.74
C SER A 141 9.22 -11.36 -8.03
N GLU A 142 10.40 -11.94 -8.27
CA GLU A 142 11.62 -11.17 -8.58
C GLU A 142 11.45 -10.26 -9.81
N LYS A 143 10.72 -10.74 -10.83
CA LYS A 143 10.41 -9.96 -12.04
C LYS A 143 9.57 -8.74 -11.69
N ARG A 144 8.50 -8.90 -10.89
CA ARG A 144 7.64 -7.79 -10.45
C ARG A 144 8.40 -6.80 -9.56
N ARG A 145 9.23 -7.30 -8.62
CA ARG A 145 10.12 -6.47 -7.79
C ARG A 145 11.02 -5.58 -8.65
N ARG A 146 11.77 -6.16 -9.60
CA ARG A 146 12.67 -5.41 -10.48
C ARG A 146 11.93 -4.35 -11.29
N PHE A 147 10.80 -4.70 -11.87
CA PHE A 147 9.98 -3.77 -12.66
C PHE A 147 9.47 -2.59 -11.82
N LEU A 148 8.86 -2.87 -10.67
CA LEU A 148 8.26 -1.83 -9.83
C LEU A 148 9.29 -0.95 -9.13
N LEU A 149 10.44 -1.49 -8.69
CA LEU A 149 11.55 -0.67 -8.21
C LEU A 149 12.02 0.31 -9.29
N GLY A 150 12.16 -0.14 -10.54
CA GLY A 150 12.56 0.71 -11.65
C GLY A 150 11.51 1.76 -12.03
N LYS A 151 10.22 1.45 -11.84
CA LYS A 151 9.09 2.34 -12.14
C LYS A 151 8.86 3.40 -11.04
N TRP A 152 8.93 2.99 -9.78
CA TRP A 152 8.57 3.80 -8.63
C TRP A 152 9.75 4.46 -7.92
N GLY A 153 10.94 3.85 -7.99
CA GLY A 153 12.15 4.38 -7.36
C GLY A 153 12.82 5.52 -8.14
N ARG A 154 12.14 6.09 -9.15
CA ARG A 154 12.59 7.22 -9.98
C ARG A 154 11.79 8.48 -9.69
#